data_AF-A0A0F5FJT0-F1
#
_entry.id   AF-A0A0F5FJT0-F1
#
_cell.length_a   1.000
_cell.length_b   1.000
_cell.length_c   1.000
_cell.angle_alpha   90.00
_cell.angle_beta   90.00
_cell.angle_gamma   90.00
#
_symmetry.space_group_name_H-M   'P 1'
#
loop_
_entity.id
_entity.type
_entity.pdbx_description
1 polymer ?
#
loop_
_entity_poly.entity_id
_entity_poly.type
_entity_poly.pdbx_seq_one_letter_code
_entity_poly.pdbx_strand_id
1 'polypeptide(L)' 'MLLRILLIVGLGLLIYFGIRRIWLDWSKKFKSDDEKARLARRERDLAERQRPDVIDLKRDDDGTYRPKDRTGRDADDR' A
#
# COMPACT_ATOMS: atom_id res chain seq x y z
N MET A 1 8.85 -19.98 -49.62
CA MET A 1 8.53 -18.75 -48.86
C MET A 1 7.79 -19.06 -47.55
N LEU A 2 6.75 -19.90 -47.56
CA LEU A 2 5.96 -20.26 -46.37
C LEU A 2 6.79 -20.81 -45.18
N LEU A 3 7.73 -21.72 -45.43
CA LEU A 3 8.59 -22.30 -44.38
C LEU A 3 9.43 -21.25 -43.65
N ARG A 4 9.98 -20.27 -44.39
CA ARG A 4 10.76 -19.17 -43.80
C ARG A 4 9.90 -18.28 -42.90
N ILE A 5 8.66 -18.03 -43.32
CA ILE A 5 7.69 -17.24 -42.53
C ILE A 5 7.34 -17.99 -41.24
N LEU A 6 7.07 -19.29 -41.31
CA LEU A 6 6.81 -20.14 -40.13
C LEU A 6 7.97 -20.14 -39.14
N LEU A 7 9.21 -20.21 -39.63
CA LEU A 7 10.40 -20.16 -38.78
C LEU A 7 10.56 -18.80 -38.08
N ILE A 8 10.35 -17.70 -38.80
CA ILE A 8 10.45 -16.34 -38.22
C ILE A 8 9.33 -16.11 -37.19
N VAL A 9 8.10 -16.52 -37.50
CA VAL A 9 6.96 -16.40 -36.58
C VAL A 9 7.17 -17.28 -35.34
N GLY A 10 7.64 -18.53 -35.51
CA GLY A 10 7.96 -19.42 -34.40
C GLY A 10 9.04 -18.86 -33.49
N LEU A 11 10.11 -18.31 -34.06
CA LEU A 11 11.18 -17.67 -33.29
C LEU A 11 10.70 -16.40 -32.57
N GLY A 12 9.91 -15.58 -33.25
CA GLY A 12 9.31 -14.38 -32.67
C GLY A 12 8.38 -14.70 -31.50
N LEU A 13 7.56 -15.75 -31.62
CA LEU A 13 6.71 -16.24 -30.53
C LEU A 13 7.52 -16.75 -29.35
N LEU A 14 8.61 -17.50 -29.60
CA LEU A 14 9.47 -18.01 -28.54
C LEU A 14 10.10 -16.87 -27.72
N ILE A 15 10.61 -15.85 -28.40
CA ILE A 15 11.18 -14.65 -27.78
C ILE A 15 10.08 -13.88 -27.02
N TYR A 16 8.93 -13.66 -27.64
CA TYR A 16 7.81 -12.95 -27.04
C TYR A 16 7.31 -13.64 -25.77
N PHE A 17 7.14 -14.97 -25.78
CA PHE A 17 6.74 -15.73 -24.59
C PHE A 17 7.80 -15.68 -23.49
N GLY A 18 9.09 -15.73 -23.86
CA GLY A 18 10.19 -15.57 -22.90
C GLY A 18 10.14 -14.22 -22.20
N ILE A 19 10.07 -13.12 -22.97
CA ILE A 19 10.00 -11.75 -22.43
C ILE A 19 8.72 -11.56 -21.62
N ARG A 20 7.56 -11.99 -22.13
CA ARG A 20 6.27 -11.87 -21.46
C ARG A 20 6.27 -12.56 -20.09
N ARG A 21 6.88 -13.75 -19.99
CA ARG A 21 6.96 -14.50 -18.72
C ARG A 21 7.79 -13.74 -17.69
N ILE A 22 8.93 -13.20 -18.09
CA ILE A 22 9.80 -12.39 -17.22
C ILE A 22 9.06 -11.13 -16.77
N TRP A 23 8.39 -10.44 -17.69
CA TRP A 23 7.62 -9.23 -17.36
C TRP A 23 6.49 -9.49 -16.36
N LEU A 24 5.77 -10.60 -16.52
CA LEU A 24 4.71 -10.99 -15.58
C LEU A 24 5.27 -11.26 -14.18
N ASP A 25 6.42 -11.92 -14.09
CA ASP A 25 7.09 -12.22 -12.81
C ASP A 25 7.57 -10.96 -12.09
N TRP A 26 8.14 -10.02 -12.84
CA TRP A 26 8.58 -8.74 -12.29
C TRP A 26 7.39 -7.95 -11.73
N SER A 27 6.26 -7.93 -12.45
CA SER A 27 5.03 -7.26 -11.99
C SER A 27 4.46 -7.85 -10.69
N LYS A 28 4.58 -9.17 -10.49
CA LYS A 28 4.12 -9.85 -9.26
C LYS A 28 5.01 -9.54 -8.08
N LYS A 29 6.33 -9.47 -8.30
CA LYS A 29 7.29 -9.15 -7.24
C LYS A 29 7.05 -7.76 -6.67
N PHE A 30 6.84 -6.75 -7.52
CA PHE A 30 6.50 -5.40 -7.08
C PHE A 30 5.20 -5.32 -6.29
N LYS A 31 4.14 -6.01 -6.72
CA LYS A 31 2.90 -6.09 -5.94
C LYS A 31 3.11 -6.69 -4.56
N SER A 32 3.92 -7.75 -4.48
CA SER A 32 4.23 -8.40 -3.20
C SER A 32 5.03 -7.50 -2.25
N ASP A 33 5.94 -6.68 -2.81
CA ASP A 33 6.77 -5.77 -2.02
C ASP A 33 5.96 -4.53 -1.57
N ASP A 34 5.05 -4.03 -2.41
CA ASP A 34 4.13 -2.95 -2.05
C ASP A 34 3.14 -3.35 -0.94
N GLU A 35 2.58 -4.56 -1.01
CA GLU A 35 1.69 -5.07 0.06
C GLU A 35 2.44 -5.23 1.39
N LYS A 36 3.67 -5.77 1.37
CA LYS A 36 4.52 -5.87 2.56
C LYS A 36 4.88 -4.50 3.13
N ALA A 37 5.19 -3.52 2.27
CA ALA A 37 5.49 -2.16 2.70
C ALA A 37 4.28 -1.46 3.32
N ARG A 38 3.06 -1.70 2.81
CA ARG A 38 1.82 -1.16 3.39
C ARG A 38 1.53 -1.75 4.77
N LEU A 39 1.70 -3.06 4.95
CA LEU A 39 1.50 -3.72 6.24
C LEU A 39 2.50 -3.21 7.30
N ALA A 40 3.78 -3.10 6.95
CA ALA A 40 4.82 -2.59 7.84
C ALA A 40 4.66 -1.12 8.25
N ARG A 41 3.97 -0.30 7.44
CA ARG A 41 3.59 1.08 7.83
C ARG A 41 2.44 1.07 8.83
N ARG A 42 1.41 0.26 8.56
CA ARG A 42 0.21 0.17 9.41
C ARG A 42 0.53 -0.35 10.82
N GLU A 43 1.45 -1.31 10.93
CA GLU A 43 1.91 -1.82 12.23
C GLU A 43 2.67 -0.77 13.04
N ARG A 44 3.49 0.06 12.39
CA ARG A 44 4.21 1.15 13.06
C ARG A 44 3.26 2.23 13.56
N ASP A 45 2.33 2.67 12.73
CA ASP A 45 1.35 3.69 13.12
C ASP A 45 0.46 3.20 14.27
N LEU A 46 0.10 1.90 14.30
CA LEU A 46 -0.66 1.30 15.40
C LEU A 46 0.15 1.22 16.70
N ALA A 47 1.45 0.92 16.62
CA ALA A 47 2.34 0.87 17.78
C ALA A 47 2.57 2.27 18.37
N GLU A 48 2.67 3.30 17.53
CA GLU A 48 2.81 4.68 17.99
C GLU A 48 1.54 5.19 18.66
N ARG A 49 0.35 4.87 18.14
CA ARG A 49 -0.95 5.24 18.76
C ARG A 49 -1.22 4.56 20.10
N GLN A 50 -0.59 3.42 20.37
CA GLN A 50 -0.71 2.74 21.66
C GLN A 50 0.20 3.32 22.75
N ARG A 51 1.10 4.25 22.40
CA ARG A 51 1.94 4.91 23.40
C ARG A 51 1.06 5.79 24.30
N PRO A 52 1.22 5.69 25.64
CA PRO A 52 0.43 6.46 26.60
C PRO A 52 0.67 7.97 26.52
N ASP A 53 1.74 8.41 25.85
CA ASP A 53 2.07 9.82 25.62
C ASP A 53 1.37 10.42 24.39
N VAL A 54 0.72 9.61 23.56
CA VAL A 54 0.02 10.08 22.36
C VAL A 54 -1.44 10.34 22.70
N ILE A 55 -1.83 11.61 22.72
CA ILE A 55 -3.19 12.05 22.99
C ILE A 55 -3.91 12.27 21.66
N ASP A 56 -5.05 11.61 21.48
CA ASP A 56 -5.89 11.78 20.29
C ASP A 56 -6.66 13.12 20.40
N LEU A 57 -6.42 14.01 19.45
CA LEU A 57 -7.08 15.31 19.40
C LEU A 57 -8.36 15.20 18.57
N LYS A 58 -9.51 15.47 19.20
CA LYS A 58 -10.77 15.57 18.48
C LYS A 58 -10.92 17.00 17.97
N ARG A 59 -11.37 17.15 16.72
CA ARG A 59 -11.76 18.45 16.18
C ARG A 59 -13.17 18.76 16.67
N ASP A 60 -13.31 19.89 17.33
CA ASP A 60 -14.60 20.40 17.80
C ASP A 60 -15.28 21.25 16.72
N ASP A 61 -16.55 21.58 16.93
CA ASP A 61 -17.39 22.28 15.95
C ASP A 61 -16.95 23.73 15.70
N ASP A 62 -16.20 24.31 16.66
CA ASP A 62 -15.53 25.61 16.55
C ASP A 62 -14.25 25.56 15.69
N GLY A 63 -13.82 24.36 15.28
CA GLY A 63 -12.63 24.13 14.48
C GLY A 63 -11.33 24.03 15.29
N THR A 64 -11.40 24.13 16.62
CA THR A 64 -10.25 23.94 17.51
C THR A 64 -10.04 22.44 17.78
N TYR A 65 -8.79 22.02 17.92
CA TYR A 65 -8.45 20.65 18.28
C TYR A 65 -8.18 20.57 19.79
N ARG A 66 -8.98 19.80 20.52
CA ARG A 66 -8.85 19.62 21.97
C ARG A 66 -8.59 18.15 22.33
N PRO A 67 -7.84 17.88 23.42
CA PRO A 67 -7.61 16.52 23.90
C PRO A 67 -8.92 15.89 24.37
N LYS A 68 -9.15 14.62 24.03
CA LYS A 68 -10.27 13.85 24.60
C LYS A 68 -10.02 13.58 26.07
N ASP A 69 -10.82 14.18 26.95
CA ASP A 69 -10.83 13.80 28.36
C ASP A 69 -11.36 12.36 28.52
N ARG A 70 -10.71 11.61 29.43
CA ARG A 70 -10.97 10.19 29.73
C ARG A 70 -12.42 9.88 30.15
N THR A 71 -13.25 10.90 30.34
CA THR A 71 -14.65 10.86 30.76
C THR A 71 -15.66 11.09 29.62
N GLY A 72 -15.21 11.38 28.39
CA GLY A 72 -16.09 11.61 27.24
C GLY A 72 -17.02 12.82 27.38
N ARG A 73 -16.69 13.76 28.27
CA ARG A 73 -17.45 14.98 28.50
C ARG A 73 -16.61 16.16 28.04
N ASP A 74 -17.19 16.96 27.16
CA ASP A 74 -16.54 18.13 26.59
C ASP A 74 -16.13 19.08 27.73
N ALA A 75 -14.84 19.44 27.78
CA ALA A 75 -14.24 20.24 28.85
C ALA A 75 -14.71 21.72 28.86
N ASP A 76 -15.65 22.09 28.01
CA ASP A 76 -16.11 23.46 27.75
C ASP A 76 -17.40 23.81 28.52
N ASP A 77 -17.65 23.15 29.67
CA ASP A 77 -18.83 23.36 30.52
C ASP A 77 -18.43 23.77 31.95
N ARG A 78 -17.46 24.69 32.09
CA ARG A 78 -17.11 25.34 33.37
C ARG A 78 -17.16 26.85 33.29
#